data_AF-A0A366ZCV0-F1
#
_entry.id   AF-A0A366ZCV0-F1
#
_cell.length_a   1.000
_cell.length_b   1.000
_cell.length_c   1.000
_cell.angle_alpha   90.00
_cell.angle_beta   90.00
_cell.angle_gamma   90.00
#
_symmetry.space_group_name_H-M   'P 1'
#
loop_
_entity.id
_entity.type
_entity.pdbx_description
1 polymer ?
#
loop_
_entity_poly.entity_id
_entity_poly.type
_entity_poly.pdbx_seq_one_letter_code
_entity_poly.pdbx_strand_id
1 'polypeptide(L)'
;MRPTGMTILLFFLSLGIWGFVYYFQTQEEMKRHTGEGVGGVLALVIAVIFGIVSPFILSHEVGRLYERRGWTPPVTALTALWFFPGMFILVGPFIWFVRTNNALNEYWRSQGVTRTSLA
;
A
#
# COMPACT_ATOMS: atom_id res chain seq x y z
N MET A 1 5.22 10.97 2.39
CA MET A 1 3.77 10.90 2.70
C MET A 1 2.95 10.96 1.42
N ARG A 2 1.90 10.16 1.32
CA ARG A 2 1.00 10.13 0.15
C ARG A 2 -0.41 10.44 0.63
N PRO A 3 -1.03 11.58 0.24
CA PRO A 3 -2.38 11.90 0.68
C PRO A 3 -3.36 10.92 0.05
N THR A 4 -4.10 10.22 0.91
CA THR A 4 -5.02 9.13 0.52
C THR A 4 -6.03 9.60 -0.54
N GLY A 5 -6.60 10.79 -0.36
CA GLY A 5 -7.56 11.37 -1.32
C GLY A 5 -6.96 11.67 -2.69
N MET A 6 -5.71 12.15 -2.75
CA MET A 6 -5.03 12.42 -4.03
C MET A 6 -4.71 11.13 -4.77
N THR A 7 -4.25 10.09 -4.07
CA THR A 7 -3.98 8.78 -4.69
C THR A 7 -5.25 8.15 -5.26
N ILE A 8 -6.36 8.21 -4.52
CA ILE A 8 -7.67 7.74 -5.01
C ILE A 8 -8.09 8.53 -6.25
N LEU A 9 -7.97 9.87 -6.22
CA LEU A 9 -8.30 10.71 -7.36
C LEU A 9 -7.45 10.38 -8.58
N LEU A 10 -6.14 10.21 -8.41
CA LEU A 10 -5.23 9.82 -9.48
C LEU A 10 -5.54 8.41 -10.01
N PHE A 11 -5.94 7.48 -9.14
CA PHE A 11 -6.40 6.16 -9.56
C PHE A 11 -7.61 6.27 -10.49
N PHE A 12 -8.63 7.06 -10.15
CA PHE A 12 -9.80 7.24 -11.01
C PHE A 12 -9.47 8.03 -12.29
N LEU A 13 -8.71 9.12 -12.19
CA LEU A 13 -8.34 9.98 -13.32
C LEU A 13 -7.49 9.22 -14.36
N SER A 14 -6.65 8.29 -13.90
CA SER A 14 -5.79 7.46 -14.76
C SER A 14 -6.43 6.15 -15.20
N LEU A 15 -7.74 5.94 -14.95
CA LEU A 15 -8.44 4.68 -15.24
C LEU A 15 -7.76 3.45 -14.60
N GLY A 16 -7.21 3.61 -13.40
CA GLY A 16 -6.55 2.56 -12.63
C GLY A 16 -5.05 2.39 -12.87
N ILE A 17 -4.48 3.07 -13.88
CA ILE A 17 -3.04 2.98 -14.21
C ILE A 17 -2.17 3.43 -13.01
N TRP A 18 -2.61 4.46 -12.28
CA TRP A 18 -1.87 4.96 -11.12
C TRP A 18 -1.76 3.94 -9.99
N GLY A 19 -2.67 2.96 -9.91
CA GLY A 19 -2.58 1.86 -8.93
C GLY A 19 -1.30 1.05 -9.09
N PHE A 20 -0.88 0.78 -10.33
CA PHE A 20 0.37 0.06 -10.62
C PHE A 20 1.59 0.87 -10.19
N VAL A 21 1.60 2.17 -10.48
CA VAL A 21 2.67 3.09 -10.05
C VAL A 21 2.75 3.15 -8.53
N TYR A 22 1.61 3.19 -7.85
CA TYR A 22 1.56 3.15 -6.39
C TYR A 22 2.20 1.89 -5.82
N TYR A 23 1.83 0.71 -6.34
CA TYR A 23 2.40 -0.57 -5.90
C TYR A 23 3.91 -0.61 -6.13
N PHE A 24 4.35 -0.22 -7.33
CA PHE A 24 5.77 -0.18 -7.68
C PHE A 24 6.55 0.70 -6.68
N GLN A 25 6.14 1.96 -6.53
CA GLN A 25 6.86 2.91 -5.70
C GLN A 25 6.82 2.54 -4.21
N THR A 26 5.67 2.08 -3.67
CA THR A 26 5.56 1.73 -2.25
C THR A 26 6.44 0.52 -1.92
N GLN A 27 6.38 -0.53 -2.75
CA GLN A 27 7.12 -1.76 -2.54
C GLN A 27 8.62 -1.57 -2.74
N GLU A 28 9.03 -0.72 -3.67
CA GLU A 28 10.43 -0.36 -3.83
C GLU A 28 10.97 0.45 -2.65
N GLU A 29 10.20 1.44 -2.17
CA GLU A 29 10.56 2.26 -1.01
C GLU A 29 10.71 1.41 0.26
N MET A 30 9.75 0.50 0.50
CA MET A 30 9.82 -0.43 1.62
C MET A 30 11.02 -1.37 1.50
N LYS A 31 11.24 -2.01 0.33
CA LYS A 31 12.40 -2.89 0.11
C LYS A 31 13.73 -2.17 0.27
N ARG A 32 13.86 -0.93 -0.21
CA ARG A 32 15.07 -0.12 -0.01
C ARG A 32 15.33 0.19 1.47
N HIS A 33 14.27 0.33 2.27
CA HIS A 33 14.39 0.64 3.68
C HIS A 33 14.66 -0.58 4.56
N THR A 34 14.01 -1.72 4.30
CA THR A 34 14.16 -2.95 5.08
C THR A 34 15.24 -3.89 4.58
N GLY A 35 15.68 -3.73 3.32
CA GLY A 35 16.52 -4.70 2.61
C GLY A 35 15.78 -5.98 2.20
N GLU A 36 14.49 -6.11 2.52
CA GLU A 36 13.72 -7.35 2.40
C GLU A 36 12.26 -7.04 2.04
N GLY A 37 11.76 -7.66 0.96
CA GLY A 37 10.43 -7.41 0.40
C GLY A 37 10.36 -7.80 -1.08
N VAL A 38 9.15 -7.85 -1.62
CA VAL A 38 8.84 -8.18 -3.02
C VAL A 38 9.57 -7.20 -3.94
N GLY A 39 9.54 -5.91 -3.60
CA GLY A 39 10.19 -4.84 -4.36
C GLY A 39 9.35 -4.37 -5.54
N GLY A 40 9.63 -3.15 -6.02
CA GLY A 40 8.77 -2.47 -7.00
C GLY A 40 8.52 -3.26 -8.29
N VAL A 41 9.58 -3.79 -8.91
CA VAL A 41 9.46 -4.51 -10.19
C VAL A 41 8.62 -5.78 -10.05
N LEU A 42 8.85 -6.58 -9.01
CA LEU A 42 8.09 -7.80 -8.79
C LEU A 42 6.64 -7.48 -8.39
N ALA A 43 6.42 -6.42 -7.61
CA ALA A 43 5.09 -5.95 -7.27
C ALA A 43 4.31 -5.46 -8.49
N LEU A 44 4.98 -4.85 -9.47
CA LEU A 44 4.36 -4.44 -10.73
C LEU A 44 3.92 -5.65 -11.55
N VAL A 45 4.79 -6.66 -11.70
CA VAL A 45 4.46 -7.90 -12.41
C VAL A 45 3.27 -8.61 -11.73
N ILE A 46 3.28 -8.70 -10.40
CA ILE A 46 2.17 -9.28 -9.64
C ILE A 46 0.91 -8.44 -9.81
N ALA A 47 1.00 -7.11 -9.80
CA ALA A 47 -0.18 -6.27 -10.03
C ALA A 47 -0.78 -6.48 -11.42
N VAL A 48 0.03 -6.67 -12.46
CA VAL A 48 -0.45 -6.91 -13.83
C VAL A 48 -1.08 -8.29 -13.98
N ILE A 49 -0.49 -9.34 -13.41
CA ILE A 49 -0.95 -10.73 -13.59
C ILE A 49 -2.00 -11.13 -12.53
N PHE A 50 -1.81 -10.67 -11.29
CA PHE A 50 -2.57 -11.00 -10.10
C PHE A 50 -3.01 -9.73 -9.34
N GLY A 51 -3.65 -8.78 -10.04
CA GLY A 51 -4.03 -7.48 -9.47
C GLY A 51 -4.86 -7.54 -8.18
N ILE A 52 -5.62 -8.63 -7.95
CA ILE A 52 -6.40 -8.87 -6.73
C ILE A 52 -5.51 -9.25 -5.53
N VAL A 53 -4.31 -9.80 -5.77
CA VAL A 53 -3.37 -10.25 -4.74
C VAL A 53 -2.47 -9.11 -4.26
N SER A 54 -2.19 -8.11 -5.10
CA SER A 54 -1.37 -6.94 -4.74
C SER A 54 -1.80 -6.21 -3.45
N PRO A 55 -3.10 -5.99 -3.19
CA PRO A 55 -3.58 -5.43 -1.92
C PRO A 55 -3.15 -6.24 -0.69
N PHE A 56 -3.20 -7.58 -0.78
CA PHE A 56 -2.84 -8.49 0.31
C PHE A 56 -1.35 -8.43 0.61
N ILE A 57 -0.52 -8.42 -0.43
CA ILE A 57 0.92 -8.30 -0.33
C ILE A 57 1.29 -6.95 0.30
N LEU A 58 0.67 -5.86 -0.16
CA LEU A 58 0.92 -4.53 0.36
C LEU A 58 0.60 -4.45 1.85
N SER A 59 -0.59 -4.86 2.29
CA SER A 59 -0.94 -4.84 3.71
C SER A 59 -0.07 -5.77 4.55
N HIS A 60 0.38 -6.90 4.01
CA HIS A 60 1.30 -7.80 4.70
C HIS A 60 2.69 -7.17 4.89
N GLU A 61 3.24 -6.53 3.87
CA GLU A 61 4.53 -5.85 3.98
C GLU A 61 4.49 -4.68 4.96
N VAL A 62 3.41 -3.88 4.94
CA VAL A 62 3.22 -2.81 5.93
C VAL A 62 3.16 -3.39 7.35
N GLY A 63 2.45 -4.51 7.56
CA GLY A 63 2.45 -5.20 8.85
C GLY A 63 3.85 -5.65 9.28
N ARG A 64 4.61 -6.28 8.37
CA ARG A 64 5.99 -6.72 8.63
C ARG A 64 6.92 -5.56 8.98
N LEU A 65 6.71 -4.35 8.43
CA LEU A 65 7.49 -3.16 8.82
C LEU A 65 7.33 -2.83 10.31
N TYR A 66 6.11 -2.92 10.82
CA TYR A 66 5.81 -2.70 12.24
C TYR A 66 6.39 -3.82 13.10
N GLU A 67 6.19 -5.08 12.70
CA GLU A 67 6.71 -6.25 13.44
C GLU A 67 8.23 -6.22 13.59
N ARG A 68 8.96 -5.83 12.55
CA ARG A 68 10.44 -5.70 12.60
C ARG A 68 10.91 -4.68 13.63
N ARG A 69 10.07 -3.68 13.95
CA ARG A 69 10.34 -2.70 15.00
C ARG A 69 9.85 -3.12 16.38
N GLY A 70 9.29 -4.33 16.51
CA GLY A 70 8.64 -4.78 17.73
C GLY A 70 7.31 -4.06 18.01
N TRP A 71 6.70 -3.42 17.00
CA TRP A 71 5.42 -2.74 17.13
C TRP A 71 4.28 -3.66 16.71
N THR A 72 3.10 -3.46 17.30
CA THR A 72 1.88 -4.17 16.91
C THR A 72 1.46 -3.74 15.50
N PRO A 73 1.34 -4.66 14.53
CA PRO A 73 0.98 -4.31 13.15
C PRO A 73 -0.46 -3.78 13.08
N PRO A 74 -0.68 -2.52 12.67
CA PRO A 74 -2.03 -1.95 12.56
C PRO A 74 -2.82 -2.52 11.36
N VAL A 75 -2.11 -3.13 10.42
CA VAL A 75 -2.66 -3.78 9.23
C VAL A 75 -1.93 -5.10 8.98
N THR A 76 -2.68 -6.11 8.53
CA THR A 76 -2.16 -7.43 8.14
C THR A 76 -2.71 -7.82 6.77
N ALA A 77 -2.31 -8.96 6.21
CA ALA A 77 -2.89 -9.48 4.96
C ALA A 77 -4.42 -9.56 5.00
N LEU A 78 -5.02 -9.79 6.17
CA LEU A 78 -6.48 -9.83 6.36
C LEU A 78 -7.14 -8.46 6.16
N THR A 79 -6.40 -7.35 6.32
CA THR A 79 -6.93 -6.02 6.00
C THR A 79 -7.33 -5.93 4.53
N ALA A 80 -6.66 -6.65 3.63
CA ALA A 80 -7.03 -6.71 2.21
C ALA A 80 -8.33 -7.47 1.91
N LEU A 81 -8.94 -8.15 2.90
CA LEU A 81 -10.31 -8.65 2.77
C LEU A 81 -11.33 -7.52 2.56
N TRP A 82 -11.02 -6.32 3.06
CA TRP A 82 -11.82 -5.13 2.75
C TRP A 82 -11.71 -4.72 1.29
N PHE A 83 -10.60 -4.98 0.61
CA PHE A 83 -10.49 -4.80 -0.84
C PHE A 83 -11.27 -5.88 -1.58
N PHE A 84 -11.02 -7.15 -1.27
CA PHE A 84 -11.75 -8.28 -1.84
C PHE A 84 -12.10 -9.28 -0.72
N PRO A 85 -13.38 -9.51 -0.40
CA PRO A 85 -14.61 -9.25 -1.17
C PRO A 85 -15.25 -7.86 -1.02
N GLY A 86 -14.73 -6.95 -0.20
CA GLY A 86 -15.41 -5.65 0.04
C GLY A 86 -15.61 -4.76 -1.21
N MET A 87 -14.94 -5.03 -2.33
CA MET A 87 -15.21 -4.44 -3.65
C MET A 87 -16.66 -4.58 -4.09
N PHE A 88 -17.36 -5.65 -3.71
CA PHE A 88 -18.78 -5.82 -4.03
C PHE A 88 -19.69 -4.74 -3.41
N ILE A 89 -19.22 -4.07 -2.35
CA ILE A 89 -19.94 -3.00 -1.66
C ILE A 89 -19.49 -1.61 -2.17
N LEU A 90 -18.55 -1.54 -3.13
CA LEU A 90 -17.84 -0.35 -3.64
C LEU A 90 -17.02 0.42 -2.58
N VAL A 91 -17.45 0.43 -1.32
CA VAL A 91 -16.82 1.13 -0.19
C VAL A 91 -15.65 0.34 0.40
N GLY A 92 -15.62 -0.99 0.26
CA GLY A 92 -14.59 -1.84 0.83
C GLY A 92 -13.15 -1.46 0.41
N PRO A 93 -12.86 -1.28 -0.89
CA PRO A 93 -11.54 -0.86 -1.36
C PRO A 93 -11.07 0.45 -0.75
N PHE A 94 -11.99 1.39 -0.48
CA PHE A 94 -11.67 2.65 0.18
C PHE A 94 -11.25 2.42 1.64
N ILE A 95 -11.97 1.58 2.39
CA ILE A 95 -11.63 1.24 3.78
C ILE A 95 -10.23 0.60 3.83
N TRP A 96 -9.99 -0.39 2.97
CA TRP A 96 -8.68 -1.03 2.86
C TRP A 96 -7.56 -0.03 2.58
N PHE A 97 -7.77 0.81 1.57
CA PHE A 97 -6.76 1.75 1.10
C PHE A 97 -6.46 2.81 2.17
N VAL A 98 -7.50 3.36 2.82
CA VAL A 98 -7.35 4.33 3.92
C VAL A 98 -6.56 3.71 5.07
N ARG A 99 -6.89 2.49 5.49
CA ARG A 99 -6.17 1.82 6.60
C ARG A 99 -4.72 1.55 6.26
N THR A 100 -4.44 0.98 5.08
CA THR A 100 -3.08 0.63 4.66
C THR A 100 -2.23 1.88 4.43
N ASN A 101 -2.79 2.91 3.78
CA ASN A 101 -2.06 4.15 3.51
C ASN A 101 -1.84 4.98 4.78
N ASN A 102 -2.80 5.00 5.73
CA ASN A 102 -2.61 5.66 7.02
C ASN A 102 -1.53 4.96 7.85
N ALA A 103 -1.54 3.62 7.93
CA ALA A 103 -0.51 2.86 8.61
C ALA A 103 0.87 3.13 7.99
N LEU A 104 0.98 3.08 6.67
CA LEU A 104 2.24 3.37 5.98
C LEU A 104 2.70 4.82 6.22
N ASN A 105 1.80 5.80 6.14
CA ASN A 105 2.14 7.21 6.41
C ASN A 105 2.58 7.43 7.86
N GLU A 106 1.93 6.79 8.83
CA GLU A 106 2.28 6.89 10.25
C GLU A 106 3.64 6.25 10.53
N TYR A 107 3.93 5.10 9.90
CA TYR A 107 5.26 4.51 9.93
C TYR A 107 6.31 5.48 9.42
N TRP A 108 6.10 6.09 8.25
CA TRP A 108 7.05 7.05 7.68
C TRP A 108 7.18 8.35 8.50
N ARG A 109 6.09 8.81 9.13
CA ARG A 109 6.14 9.92 10.10
C ARG A 109 7.06 9.61 11.26
N SER A 110 6.98 8.40 11.81
CA SER A 110 7.89 7.96 12.88
C SER A 110 9.36 7.89 12.44
N GLN A 111 9.62 7.79 11.12
CA GLN A 111 10.96 7.90 10.54
C GLN A 111 11.44 9.34 10.30
N GLY A 112 10.61 10.35 10.61
CA GLY A 112 10.90 11.75 10.32
C GLY A 112 10.66 12.15 8.86
N VAL A 113 9.96 11.33 8.07
CA VAL A 113 9.65 11.65 6.66
C VAL A 113 8.45 12.61 6.60
N THR A 114 8.74 13.91 6.46
CA THR A 114 7.70 14.95 6.33
C THR A 114 7.35 15.29 4.88
N ARG A 115 8.16 14.85 3.90
CA ARG A 115 7.99 15.20 2.48
C ARG A 115 6.87 14.40 1.82
N THR A 116 6.02 15.08 1.06
CA THR A 116 4.98 14.45 0.21
C THR A 116 5.61 13.92 -1.07
N SER A 117 5.42 12.65 -1.41
CA SER A 117 6.08 11.99 -2.56
C SER A 117 5.22 12.01 -3.83
N LEU A 118 4.50 13.11 -4.10
CA LEU A 118 3.64 13.24 -5.29
C LEU A 118 4.34 13.85 -6.51
N ALA A 119 5.67 13.87 -6.51
CA ALA A 119 6.50 14.41 -7.59
C ALA A 119 7.24 13.29 -8.31
#